data_AF-A0A9E3FA38-F1
#
_entry.id   AF-A0A9E3FA38-F1
#
_cell.length_a   1.000
_cell.length_b   1.000
_cell.length_c   1.000
_cell.angle_alpha   90.00
_cell.angle_beta   90.00
_cell.angle_gamma   90.00
#
_symmetry.space_group_name_H-M   'P 1'
#
loop_
_entity.id
_entity.type
_entity.pdbx_description
1 polymer ?
#
loop_
_entity_poly.entity_id
_entity_poly.type
_entity_poly.pdbx_seq_one_letter_code
_entity_poly.pdbx_strand_id
1 'polypeptide(L)'
;MDAFDSDVLIFAARPRHDAGARVAGLFRATVDETGGAGIGSVVLIPEVLTKPFRDGDAAEYRALDTLLGWLDLRPVTSQIASLAARVGAEYGLKPLDAVHLATALEAGADRFITNNRRDFSKSIEGIEVTFPDDLAAPA
;
A
#
# COMPACT_ATOMS: atom_id res chain seq x y z
N MET A 1 -12.30 4.16 -0.05
CA MET A 1 -11.43 3.24 0.68
C MET A 1 -10.13 3.11 -0.10
N ASP A 2 -9.00 3.36 0.57
CA ASP A 2 -7.68 3.26 -0.03
C ASP A 2 -7.07 1.88 0.23
N ALA A 3 -6.32 1.37 -0.75
CA ALA A 3 -5.47 0.20 -0.63
C ALA A 3 -4.01 0.59 -0.85
N PHE A 4 -3.08 -0.01 -0.11
CA PHE A 4 -1.69 0.44 -0.09
C PHE A 4 -0.71 -0.64 -0.58
N ASP A 5 0.27 -0.20 -1.38
CA ASP A 5 1.48 -0.94 -1.73
C ASP A 5 2.59 -0.75 -0.67
N SER A 6 3.62 -1.60 -0.69
CA SER A 6 4.72 -1.59 0.27
C SER A 6 5.57 -0.32 0.21
N ASP A 7 5.77 0.24 -0.99
CA ASP A 7 6.67 1.37 -1.21
C ASP A 7 6.16 2.67 -0.57
N VAL A 8 4.84 2.89 -0.59
CA VAL A 8 4.20 4.06 0.01
C VAL A 8 4.19 3.99 1.54
N LEU A 9 4.14 2.78 2.13
CA LEU A 9 4.33 2.60 3.57
C LEU A 9 5.76 2.98 3.99
N ILE A 10 6.77 2.59 3.20
CA ILE A 10 8.17 2.97 3.44
C ILE A 10 8.34 4.49 3.35
N PHE A 11 7.66 5.13 2.39
CA PHE A 11 7.68 6.59 2.25
C PHE A 11 7.03 7.27 3.46
N ALA A 12 5.87 6.79 3.91
CA ALA A 12 5.16 7.33 5.06
C ALA A 12 5.93 7.16 6.39
N ALA A 13 6.66 6.05 6.57
CA ALA A 13 7.50 5.82 7.74
C ALA A 13 8.73 6.75 7.79
N ARG A 14 9.13 7.33 6.66
CA ARG A 14 10.27 8.24 6.53
C ARG A 14 9.86 9.52 5.77
N PRO A 15 9.04 10.41 6.36
CA PRO A 15 8.49 11.58 5.67
C PRO A 15 9.53 12.72 5.57
N ARG A 16 10.69 12.43 4.98
CA ARG A 16 11.76 13.42 4.74
C ARG A 16 11.47 14.31 3.52
N HIS A 17 10.46 13.96 2.73
CA HIS A 17 10.03 14.65 1.51
C HIS A 17 8.51 14.72 1.42
N ASP A 18 7.99 15.69 0.65
CA ASP A 18 6.56 15.99 0.50
C ASP A 18 5.71 14.76 0.16
N ALA A 19 6.20 13.86 -0.71
CA ALA A 19 5.50 12.63 -1.07
C ALA A 19 5.22 11.74 0.15
N GLY A 20 6.21 11.54 1.03
CA GLY A 20 6.02 10.76 2.26
C GLY A 20 5.08 11.44 3.26
N ALA A 21 5.13 12.77 3.33
CA ALA A 21 4.22 13.55 4.18
C ALA A 21 2.76 13.46 3.69
N ARG A 22 2.53 13.45 2.37
CA ARG A 22 1.21 13.27 1.76
C ARG A 22 0.62 11.90 2.07
N VAL A 23 1.41 10.83 1.90
CA VAL A 23 0.95 9.47 2.26
C VAL A 23 0.68 9.37 3.76
N ALA A 24 1.58 9.88 4.62
CA ALA A 24 1.34 9.90 6.07
C ALA A 24 0.08 10.68 6.47
N GLY A 25 -0.29 11.71 5.70
CA GLY A 25 -1.53 12.46 5.86
C GLY A 25 -2.79 11.60 5.68
N LEU A 26 -2.79 10.65 4.75
CA LEU A 26 -3.92 9.72 4.55
C LEU A 26 -4.20 8.88 5.80
N PHE A 27 -3.15 8.36 6.43
CA PHE A 27 -3.30 7.55 7.64
C PHE A 27 -3.85 8.38 8.81
N ARG A 28 -3.36 9.61 8.99
CA ARG A 28 -3.81 10.49 10.09
C ARG A 28 -5.27 10.89 9.94
N ALA A 29 -5.67 11.39 8.77
CA ALA A 29 -7.02 11.86 8.54
C ALA A 29 -8.07 10.75 8.72
N THR A 30 -7.75 9.55 8.24
CA THR A 30 -8.72 8.45 8.18
C THR A 30 -8.87 7.73 9.53
N VAL A 31 -7.80 7.64 10.32
CA VAL A 31 -7.84 7.07 11.69
C VAL A 31 -8.76 7.90 12.58
N ASP A 32 -8.71 9.22 12.46
CA ASP A 32 -9.55 10.13 13.26
C ASP A 32 -11.04 10.03 12.91
N GLU A 33 -11.39 9.65 11.67
CA GLU A 33 -12.77 9.60 11.18
C GLU A 33 -13.44 8.23 11.27
N THR A 34 -12.71 7.14 10.95
CA THR A 34 -13.32 5.81 10.72
C THR A 34 -12.66 4.66 11.49
N GLY A 35 -11.56 4.92 12.21
CA GLY A 35 -10.86 3.92 13.02
C GLY A 35 -9.90 2.99 12.26
N GLY A 36 -9.72 3.18 10.94
CA GLY A 36 -8.74 2.47 10.12
C GLY A 36 -8.35 3.29 8.89
N ALA A 37 -7.11 3.17 8.43
CA ALA A 37 -6.56 3.99 7.34
C ALA A 37 -6.86 3.44 5.93
N GLY A 38 -7.30 2.20 5.83
CA GLY A 38 -7.60 1.52 4.57
C GLY A 38 -7.24 0.04 4.66
N ILE A 39 -6.97 -0.58 3.51
CA ILE A 39 -6.69 -2.01 3.41
C ILE A 39 -5.30 -2.27 2.83
N GLY A 40 -4.78 -3.46 3.08
CA GLY A 40 -3.52 -3.93 2.48
C GLY A 40 -3.46 -5.45 2.46
N SER A 41 -2.49 -6.01 1.75
CA SER A 41 -2.24 -7.46 1.82
C SER A 41 -1.34 -7.80 3.02
N VAL A 42 -1.55 -8.96 3.64
CA VAL A 42 -0.62 -9.48 4.67
C VAL A 42 0.83 -9.61 4.18
N VAL A 43 1.06 -9.64 2.86
CA VAL A 43 2.42 -9.67 2.29
C VAL A 43 3.18 -8.35 2.45
N LEU A 44 2.50 -7.24 2.80
CA LEU A 44 3.15 -5.99 3.18
C LEU A 44 4.09 -6.20 4.38
N ILE A 45 3.72 -7.07 5.33
CA ILE A 45 4.49 -7.33 6.56
C ILE A 45 5.94 -7.75 6.23
N PRO A 46 6.18 -8.86 5.49
CA PRO A 46 7.55 -9.24 5.15
C PRO A 46 8.22 -8.23 4.21
N GLU A 47 7.51 -7.52 3.34
CA GLU A 47 8.14 -6.54 2.45
C GLU A 47 8.72 -5.34 3.19
N VAL A 48 7.98 -4.80 4.16
CA VAL A 48 8.41 -3.58 4.86
C VAL A 48 9.24 -3.87 6.10
N LEU A 49 8.97 -4.97 6.83
CA LEU A 49 9.64 -5.24 8.12
C LEU A 49 10.94 -6.04 7.99
N THR A 50 11.18 -6.75 6.89
CA THR A 50 12.40 -7.57 6.73
C THR A 50 13.69 -6.75 6.87
N LYS A 51 13.74 -5.55 6.27
CA LYS A 51 14.93 -4.69 6.33
C LYS A 51 15.15 -4.13 7.75
N PRO A 52 14.16 -3.52 8.43
CA PRO A 52 14.32 -3.09 9.82
C PRO A 52 14.76 -4.20 10.77
N PHE A 53 14.22 -5.43 10.61
CA PHE A 53 14.67 -6.58 11.40
C PHE A 53 16.13 -6.94 11.11
N ARG A 54 16.54 -6.95 9.84
CA ARG A 54 17.91 -7.26 9.44
C ARG A 54 18.91 -6.22 9.93
N ASP A 55 18.55 -4.94 9.86
CA ASP A 55 19.43 -3.82 10.17
C ASP A 55 19.41 -3.46 11.67
N GLY A 56 18.48 -4.03 12.45
CA GLY A 56 18.27 -3.67 13.86
C GLY A 56 17.70 -2.25 14.06
N ASP A 57 17.08 -1.69 13.03
CA ASP A 57 16.51 -0.33 13.06
C ASP A 57 15.15 -0.34 13.79
N ALA A 58 15.21 -0.28 15.11
CA ALA A 58 14.01 -0.30 15.97
C ALA A 58 13.10 0.92 15.75
N ALA A 59 13.64 2.05 15.27
CA ALA A 59 12.84 3.24 15.01
C ALA A 59 12.01 3.07 13.73
N GLU A 60 12.63 2.59 12.65
CA GLU A 60 11.92 2.28 11.41
C GLU A 60 10.90 1.15 11.60
N TYR A 61 11.28 0.09 12.33
CA TYR A 61 10.36 -0.99 12.68
C TYR A 61 9.09 -0.46 13.33
N ARG A 62 9.21 0.35 14.40
CA ARG A 62 8.04 0.90 15.11
C ARG A 62 7.17 1.79 14.22
N ALA A 63 7.79 2.58 13.35
CA ALA A 63 7.04 3.43 12.42
C ALA A 63 6.21 2.60 11.43
N LEU A 64 6.81 1.59 10.82
CA LEU A 64 6.13 0.70 9.87
C LEU A 64 5.08 -0.19 10.56
N ASP A 65 5.39 -0.73 11.74
CA ASP A 65 4.47 -1.55 12.53
C ASP A 65 3.22 -0.75 12.93
N THR A 66 3.38 0.53 13.28
CA THR A 66 2.25 1.44 13.56
C THR A 66 1.38 1.64 12.31
N LEU A 67 1.99 1.89 11.14
CA LEU A 67 1.25 2.06 9.90
C LEU A 67 0.49 0.79 9.50
N LEU A 68 1.13 -0.38 9.62
CA LEU A 68 0.49 -1.68 9.37
C LEU A 68 -0.69 -1.92 10.31
N GLY A 69 -0.57 -1.54 11.58
CA GLY A 69 -1.63 -1.65 12.58
C GLY A 69 -2.86 -0.78 12.30
N TRP A 70 -2.75 0.19 11.40
CA TRP A 70 -3.88 1.01 10.94
C TRP A 70 -4.57 0.46 9.68
N LEU A 71 -4.04 -0.59 9.07
CA LEU A 71 -4.64 -1.22 7.89
C LEU A 71 -5.45 -2.46 8.27
N ASP A 72 -6.59 -2.68 7.61
CA ASP A 72 -7.20 -4.01 7.55
C ASP A 72 -6.39 -4.89 6.57
N LEU A 73 -5.52 -5.73 7.13
CA LEU A 73 -4.65 -6.61 6.37
C LEU A 73 -5.39 -7.89 5.94
N ARG A 74 -5.59 -8.03 4.64
CA ARG A 74 -6.31 -9.15 4.02
C ARG A 74 -5.37 -10.32 3.72
N PRO A 75 -5.77 -11.57 4.03
CA PRO A 75 -4.98 -12.75 3.70
C PRO A 75 -4.94 -12.99 2.19
N VAL A 76 -3.83 -13.54 1.69
CA VAL A 76 -3.76 -13.98 0.28
C VAL A 76 -4.48 -15.32 0.15
N THR A 77 -5.74 -15.27 -0.29
CA THR A 77 -6.54 -16.46 -0.59
C THR A 77 -6.20 -17.02 -1.98
N SER A 78 -6.68 -18.23 -2.29
CA SER A 78 -6.57 -18.78 -3.65
C SER A 78 -7.28 -17.92 -4.71
N GLN A 79 -8.35 -17.23 -4.33
CA GLN A 79 -9.07 -16.28 -5.19
C GLN A 79 -8.20 -15.06 -5.48
N ILE A 80 -7.58 -14.45 -4.47
CA ILE A 80 -6.64 -13.34 -4.64
C ILE A 80 -5.43 -13.80 -5.47
N ALA A 81 -4.87 -14.98 -5.20
CA ALA A 81 -3.74 -15.50 -5.97
C ALA A 81 -4.08 -15.73 -7.46
N SER A 82 -5.30 -16.21 -7.76
CA SER A 82 -5.78 -16.40 -9.13
C SER A 82 -6.03 -15.06 -9.83
N LEU A 83 -6.59 -14.09 -9.11
CA LEU A 83 -6.76 -12.72 -9.59
C LEU A 83 -5.41 -12.05 -9.86
N ALA A 84 -4.44 -12.21 -8.95
CA ALA A 84 -3.07 -11.72 -9.10
C ALA A 84 -2.40 -12.29 -10.35
N ALA A 85 -2.54 -13.59 -10.62
CA ALA A 85 -2.01 -14.19 -11.84
C ALA A 85 -2.63 -13.57 -13.10
N ARG A 86 -3.94 -13.29 -13.09
CA ARG A 86 -4.64 -12.66 -14.21
C ARG A 86 -4.18 -11.21 -14.43
N VAL A 87 -4.26 -10.36 -13.41
CA VAL A 87 -3.87 -8.94 -13.53
C VAL A 87 -2.37 -8.78 -13.77
N GLY A 88 -1.55 -9.69 -13.23
CA GLY A 88 -0.12 -9.74 -13.50
C GLY A 88 0.19 -10.06 -14.96
N ALA A 89 -0.55 -10.99 -15.58
CA ALA A 89 -0.41 -11.29 -17.00
C ALA A 89 -0.93 -10.15 -17.89
N GLU A 90 -2.04 -9.51 -17.51
CA GLU A 90 -2.68 -8.43 -18.25
C GLU A 90 -1.85 -7.14 -18.26
N TYR A 91 -1.34 -6.73 -17.09
CA TYR A 91 -0.63 -5.46 -16.91
C TYR A 91 0.90 -5.62 -16.82
N GLY A 92 1.43 -6.84 -16.92
CA GLY A 92 2.87 -7.10 -16.87
C GLY A 92 3.51 -6.89 -15.49
N LEU A 93 2.73 -7.06 -14.41
CA LEU A 93 3.17 -6.80 -13.04
C LEU A 93 4.02 -7.95 -12.48
N LYS A 94 4.94 -7.63 -11.58
CA LYS A 94 5.64 -8.66 -10.79
C LYS A 94 4.65 -9.35 -9.85
N PRO A 95 4.95 -10.59 -9.39
CA PRO A 95 4.01 -11.34 -8.56
C PRO A 95 3.50 -10.62 -7.30
N LEU A 96 4.37 -9.91 -6.56
CA LEU A 96 3.96 -9.21 -5.35
C LEU A 96 3.15 -7.93 -5.66
N ASP A 97 3.57 -7.15 -6.66
CA ASP A 97 2.80 -6.00 -7.16
C ASP A 97 1.38 -6.44 -7.59
N ALA A 98 1.28 -7.57 -8.28
CA ALA A 98 0.00 -8.15 -8.70
C ALA A 98 -0.85 -8.65 -7.51
N VAL A 99 -0.22 -9.15 -6.44
CA VAL A 99 -0.92 -9.56 -5.22
C VAL A 99 -1.51 -8.34 -4.51
N HIS A 100 -0.77 -7.24 -4.37
CA HIS A 100 -1.31 -6.01 -3.77
C HIS A 100 -2.50 -5.47 -4.55
N LEU A 101 -2.36 -5.39 -5.88
CA LEU A 101 -3.44 -4.94 -6.75
C LEU A 101 -4.66 -5.88 -6.68
N ALA A 102 -4.45 -7.20 -6.70
CA ALA A 102 -5.52 -8.18 -6.58
C ALA A 102 -6.23 -8.08 -5.23
N THR A 103 -5.50 -7.88 -4.14
CA THR A 103 -6.09 -7.63 -2.82
C THR A 103 -6.95 -6.36 -2.84
N ALA A 104 -6.48 -5.29 -3.48
CA ALA A 104 -7.22 -4.04 -3.60
C ALA A 104 -8.54 -4.21 -4.37
N LEU A 105 -8.47 -4.88 -5.52
CA LEU A 105 -9.63 -5.17 -6.36
C LEU A 105 -10.64 -6.09 -5.68
N GLU A 106 -10.17 -7.15 -4.98
CA GLU A 106 -11.06 -8.08 -4.27
C GLU A 106 -11.79 -7.41 -3.12
N ALA A 107 -11.12 -6.51 -2.40
CA ALA A 107 -11.71 -5.75 -1.31
C ALA A 107 -12.63 -4.59 -1.79
N GLY A 108 -12.68 -4.32 -3.10
CA GLY A 108 -13.46 -3.22 -3.67
C GLY A 108 -12.90 -1.84 -3.28
N ALA A 109 -11.58 -1.70 -3.18
CA ALA A 109 -10.95 -0.41 -2.92
C ALA A 109 -11.19 0.57 -4.07
N ASP A 110 -11.41 1.84 -3.73
CA ASP A 110 -11.62 2.90 -4.72
C ASP A 110 -10.28 3.34 -5.35
N ARG A 111 -9.23 3.39 -4.52
CA ARG A 111 -7.88 3.82 -4.93
C ARG A 111 -6.82 2.82 -4.50
N PHE A 112 -5.85 2.60 -5.39
CA PHE A 112 -4.61 1.88 -5.09
C PHE A 112 -3.45 2.87 -5.02
N ILE A 113 -2.87 3.02 -3.83
CA ILE A 113 -1.80 3.97 -3.52
C ILE A 113 -0.46 3.25 -3.67
N THR A 114 0.34 3.66 -4.65
CA THR A 114 1.68 3.11 -4.94
C THR A 114 2.58 4.23 -5.45
N ASN A 115 3.89 4.13 -5.26
CA ASN A 115 4.87 5.00 -5.92
C ASN A 115 5.58 4.28 -7.10
N ASN A 116 5.19 3.05 -7.41
CA ASN A 116 5.77 2.24 -8.48
C ASN A 116 5.23 2.64 -9.86
N ARG A 117 5.62 3.84 -10.32
CA ARG A 117 5.32 4.38 -11.67
C ARG A 117 5.91 3.56 -12.81
N ARG A 118 6.82 2.62 -12.52
CA ARG A 118 7.44 1.77 -13.53
C ARG A 118 6.50 0.65 -13.95
N ASP A 119 5.90 0.00 -12.97
CA ASP A 119 5.10 -1.19 -13.21
C ASP A 119 3.59 -0.86 -13.28
N PHE A 120 3.15 0.28 -12.70
CA PHE A 120 1.75 0.69 -12.72
C PHE A 120 1.48 1.87 -13.68
N SER A 121 0.35 1.79 -14.37
CA SER A 121 -0.24 2.90 -15.11
C SER A 121 -1.45 3.47 -14.35
N LYS A 122 -1.86 4.71 -14.64
CA LYS A 122 -3.03 5.34 -14.01
C LYS A 122 -4.37 4.66 -14.36
N SER A 123 -4.38 3.81 -15.38
CA SER A 123 -5.59 3.17 -15.89
C SER A 123 -5.52 1.66 -15.65
N ILE A 124 -6.06 1.21 -14.52
CA ILE A 124 -6.37 -0.20 -14.27
C ILE A 124 -7.90 -0.31 -14.17
N GLU A 125 -8.48 -1.31 -14.82
CA GLU A 125 -9.93 -1.48 -14.79
C GLU A 125 -10.39 -1.79 -13.36
N GLY A 126 -11.39 -1.02 -12.89
CA GLY A 126 -12.02 -1.24 -11.59
C GLY A 126 -11.33 -0.60 -10.39
N ILE A 127 -10.21 0.12 -10.56
CA ILE A 127 -9.54 0.84 -9.45
C ILE A 127 -8.71 2.03 -9.95
N GLU A 128 -8.73 3.14 -9.21
CA GLU A 128 -7.90 4.31 -9.52
C GLU A 128 -6.49 4.14 -8.93
N VAL A 129 -5.46 4.09 -9.78
CA VAL A 129 -4.07 4.11 -9.31
C VAL A 129 -3.65 5.55 -9.01
N THR A 130 -3.31 5.82 -7.75
CA THR A 130 -2.95 7.15 -7.26
C THR A 130 -1.51 7.19 -6.78
N PHE A 131 -0.71 8.11 -7.32
CA PHE A 131 0.68 8.31 -6.87
C PHE A 131 0.74 9.35 -5.74
N PRO A 132 1.79 9.33 -4.87
CA PRO A 132 1.91 10.27 -3.76
C PRO A 132 1.77 11.75 -4.14
N ASP A 133 2.26 12.14 -5.32
CA ASP A 133 2.21 13.53 -5.79
C ASP A 133 0.80 13.97 -6.24
N ASP A 134 -0.07 13.00 -6.54
CA ASP A 134 -1.47 13.26 -6.90
C ASP A 134 -2.35 13.45 -5.64
N LEU A 135 -1.83 13.15 -4.45
CA LEU A 135 -2.54 13.32 -3.17
C LEU A 135 -2.56 14.79 -2.74
N ALA A 136 -3.63 15.18 -2.03
CA ALA A 136 -3.71 16.50 -1.41
C ALA A 136 -2.52 16.75 -0.47
N ALA A 137 -2.10 18.01 -0.37
CA ALA A 137 -1.08 18.38 0.61
C ALA A 137 -1.60 18.12 2.02
N PRO A 138 -0.76 17.63 2.95
CA PRO A 138 -1.17 17.49 4.34
C PRO A 138 -1.57 18.85 4.90
N ALA A 139 -2.68 18.88 5.65
CA ALA A 139 -3.20 20.07 6.33
C ALA A 139 -2.29 20.52 7.47
#